data_AF-A0A1B3BDX0-F1
#
_entry.id   AF-A0A1B3BDX0-F1
#
_cell.length_a   1.000
_cell.length_b   1.000
_cell.length_c   1.000
_cell.angle_alpha   90.00
_cell.angle_beta   90.00
_cell.angle_gamma   90.00
#
_symmetry.space_group_name_H-M   'P 1'
#
loop_
_entity.id
_entity.type
_entity.pdbx_description
1 polymer ?
#
loop_
_entity_poly.entity_id
_entity_poly.type
_entity_poly.pdbx_seq_one_letter_code
_entity_poly.pdbx_strand_id
1 'polypeptide(L)'
;MQEYETTDGELEEISRNYFAECSETQDVYYFGEEVDIYDDGEIVSHEGAWRAGQNEAQPGIIFPGGAFILGARYYQEIAPDVALDRAEHTGSDLDFSVPAGDYSSCVEITETTSLEKHEESIKYYCHGVGLVFDDDLELVLIFE
;
A
#
# COMPACT_ATOMS: atom_id res chain seq x y z
N MET A 1 6.32 -6.14 6.16
CA MET A 1 7.04 -5.70 4.94
C MET A 1 7.73 -4.40 5.30
N GLN A 2 8.81 -4.04 4.62
CA GLN A 2 9.44 -2.73 4.81
C GLN A 2 9.72 -2.15 3.43
N GLU A 3 9.36 -0.89 3.24
CA GLU A 3 9.62 -0.15 2.01
C GLU A 3 10.48 1.08 2.29
N TYR A 4 11.04 1.62 1.21
CA TYR A 4 11.89 2.80 1.23
C TYR A 4 11.46 3.67 0.06
N GLU A 5 11.06 4.90 0.37
CA GLU A 5 10.69 5.88 -0.64
C GLU A 5 11.82 6.88 -0.82
N THR A 6 12.14 7.16 -2.08
CA THR A 6 13.20 8.12 -2.41
C THR A 6 12.74 9.06 -3.49
N THR A 7 12.99 10.37 -3.31
CA THR A 7 12.77 11.40 -4.33
C THR A 7 14.12 12.00 -4.71
N ASP A 8 14.42 12.06 -6.01
CA ASP A 8 15.70 12.56 -6.54
C ASP A 8 16.97 11.91 -5.93
N GLY A 9 16.83 10.69 -5.40
CA GLY A 9 17.89 9.91 -4.75
C GLY A 9 18.10 10.22 -3.27
N GLU A 10 17.27 11.08 -2.68
CA GLU A 10 17.22 11.36 -1.24
C GLU A 10 16.15 10.46 -0.59
N LEU A 11 16.39 10.01 0.65
CA LEU A 11 15.45 9.16 1.38
C LEU A 11 14.37 10.05 1.99
N GLU A 12 13.12 9.81 1.61
CA GLU A 12 11.95 10.55 2.11
C GLU A 12 11.25 9.77 3.22
N GLU A 13 11.07 8.47 3.04
CA GLU A 13 10.31 7.65 3.98
C GLU A 13 10.88 6.23 4.13
N ILE A 14 10.79 5.70 5.35
CA ILE A 14 10.83 4.26 5.61
C ILE A 14 9.54 3.88 6.34
N SER A 15 8.76 3.00 5.73
CA SER A 15 7.57 2.42 6.36
C SER A 15 7.79 0.93 6.68
N ARG A 16 7.20 0.44 7.78
CA ARG A 16 7.21 -0.97 8.19
C ARG A 16 5.78 -1.46 8.38
N ASN A 17 5.28 -2.13 7.36
CA ASN A 17 3.89 -2.55 7.23
C ASN A 17 3.64 -3.93 7.87
N TYR A 18 2.62 -4.03 8.71
CA TYR A 18 2.24 -5.23 9.45
C TYR A 18 1.10 -5.98 8.77
N PHE A 19 1.43 -7.05 8.05
CA PHE A 19 0.43 -7.89 7.38
C PHE A 19 0.25 -9.26 8.06
N ALA A 20 -0.94 -9.85 7.92
CA ALA A 20 -1.16 -11.26 8.19
C ALA A 20 -2.11 -11.88 7.15
N GLU A 21 -1.79 -13.08 6.69
CA GLU A 21 -2.63 -13.84 5.76
C GLU A 21 -3.53 -14.82 6.51
N CYS A 22 -4.82 -14.84 6.18
CA CYS A 22 -5.75 -15.85 6.64
C CYS A 22 -5.57 -17.14 5.83
N SER A 23 -5.21 -18.25 6.47
CA SER A 23 -4.95 -19.51 5.76
C SER A 23 -6.17 -20.11 5.04
N GLU A 24 -7.37 -19.82 5.53
CA GLU A 24 -8.61 -20.38 5.02
C GLU A 24 -9.14 -19.59 3.82
N THR A 25 -9.04 -18.26 3.86
CA THR A 25 -9.59 -17.38 2.82
C THR A 25 -8.52 -16.83 1.88
N GLN A 26 -7.24 -16.85 2.29
CA GLN A 26 -6.11 -16.17 1.67
C GLN A 26 -6.24 -14.64 1.65
N ASP A 27 -7.14 -14.07 2.46
CA ASP A 27 -7.19 -12.62 2.64
C ASP A 27 -5.93 -12.16 3.36
N VAL A 28 -5.28 -11.13 2.82
CA VAL A 28 -4.16 -10.45 3.46
C VAL A 28 -4.70 -9.25 4.22
N TYR A 29 -4.63 -9.29 5.54
CA TYR A 29 -5.06 -8.23 6.43
C TYR A 29 -3.90 -7.28 6.72
N TYR A 30 -4.22 -5.99 6.84
CA TYR A 30 -3.27 -4.95 7.20
C TYR A 30 -3.55 -4.45 8.62
N PHE A 31 -2.55 -4.57 9.49
CA PHE A 31 -2.64 -4.24 10.92
C PHE A 31 -1.99 -2.90 11.27
N GLY A 32 -1.55 -2.15 10.26
CA GLY A 32 -0.94 -0.84 10.38
C GLY A 32 0.56 -0.85 10.10
N GLU A 33 1.20 0.26 10.44
CA GLU A 33 2.55 0.60 10.02
C GLU A 33 3.30 1.45 11.05
N GLU A 34 4.62 1.33 11.02
CA GLU A 34 5.51 2.36 11.56
C GLU A 34 6.07 3.16 10.42
N VAL A 35 6.01 4.48 10.51
CA VAL A 35 6.49 5.41 9.48
C VAL A 35 7.57 6.29 10.08
N ASP A 36 8.71 6.38 9.39
CA ASP A 36 9.79 7.32 9.67
C ASP A 36 9.95 8.25 8.44
N ILE A 37 9.52 9.51 8.55
CA ILE A 37 9.68 10.53 7.49
C ILE A 37 10.96 11.31 7.73
N TYR A 38 11.76 11.48 6.68
CA TYR A 38 13.09 12.07 6.70
C TYR A 38 13.11 13.45 6.02
N ASP A 39 13.94 14.36 6.53
CA ASP A 39 14.35 15.60 5.87
C ASP A 39 15.85 15.80 6.18
N ASP A 40 16.66 16.06 5.15
CA ASP A 40 18.12 16.17 5.25
C ASP A 40 18.79 14.99 6.01
N GLY A 41 18.20 13.79 5.94
CA GLY A 41 18.68 12.57 6.59
C GLY A 41 18.38 12.46 8.09
N GLU A 42 17.57 13.36 8.65
CA GLU A 42 17.05 13.28 10.02
C GLU A 42 15.56 12.93 10.01
N ILE A 43 15.11 12.13 10.98
CA ILE A 43 13.67 11.84 11.13
C ILE A 43 12.97 13.09 11.66
N VAL A 44 11.97 13.57 10.91
CA VAL A 44 11.20 14.76 11.24
C VAL A 44 9.76 14.48 11.63
N SER A 45 9.20 13.34 11.22
CA SER A 45 7.81 12.97 11.49
C SER A 45 7.58 11.45 11.52
N HIS A 46 6.45 11.07 12.10
CA HIS A 46 5.87 9.72 12.08
C HIS A 46 4.39 9.81 11.67
N GLU A 47 4.06 10.80 10.84
CA GLU A 47 2.71 10.97 10.29
C GLU A 47 2.31 9.74 9.47
N GLY A 48 1.01 9.44 9.40
CA GLY A 48 0.51 8.19 8.82
C GLY A 48 0.56 6.98 9.78
N ALA A 49 1.57 6.88 10.66
CA ALA A 49 1.75 5.70 11.50
C ALA A 49 0.52 5.33 12.36
N TRP A 50 0.03 4.09 12.19
CA TRP A 50 -1.12 3.57 12.93
C TRP A 50 -0.97 2.10 13.27
N ARG A 51 -1.74 1.60 14.24
CA ARG A 51 -1.73 0.18 14.61
C ARG A 51 -3.07 -0.31 15.10
N ALA A 52 -3.56 -1.39 14.49
CA ALA A 52 -4.78 -2.06 14.90
C ALA A 52 -4.81 -2.38 16.40
N GLY A 53 -5.93 -2.09 17.05
CA GLY A 53 -6.13 -2.24 18.49
C GLY A 53 -5.69 -1.03 19.33
N GLN A 54 -5.15 0.02 18.71
CA GLN A 54 -4.84 1.30 19.35
C GLN A 54 -5.75 2.40 18.79
N ASN A 55 -6.17 3.36 19.61
CA ASN A 55 -6.93 4.54 19.16
C ASN A 55 -8.13 4.19 18.25
N GLU A 56 -8.85 3.12 18.59
CA GLU A 56 -9.99 2.60 17.82
C GLU A 56 -9.65 2.06 16.41
N ALA A 57 -8.37 2.00 16.05
CA ALA A 57 -7.93 1.46 14.77
C ALA A 57 -8.24 -0.04 14.65
N GLN A 58 -8.70 -0.45 13.47
CA GLN A 58 -9.06 -1.82 13.12
C GLN A 58 -8.28 -2.26 11.88
N PRO A 59 -7.97 -3.56 11.74
CA PRO A 59 -7.33 -4.04 10.54
C PRO A 59 -8.30 -4.00 9.36
N GLY A 60 -7.82 -3.54 8.20
CA GLY A 60 -8.48 -3.72 6.93
C GLY A 60 -7.90 -4.91 6.16
N ILE A 61 -8.28 -5.03 4.89
CA ILE A 61 -7.77 -6.04 3.96
C ILE A 61 -6.91 -5.30 2.94
N ILE A 62 -5.60 -5.58 2.88
CA ILE A 62 -4.75 -5.01 1.82
C ILE A 62 -5.01 -5.69 0.47
N PHE A 63 -5.26 -7.01 0.50
CA PHE A 63 -5.53 -7.79 -0.68
C PHE A 63 -6.53 -8.91 -0.37
N PRO A 64 -7.75 -8.90 -0.96
CA PRO A 64 -8.72 -9.97 -0.78
C PRO A 64 -8.21 -11.28 -1.37
N GLY A 65 -8.44 -12.37 -0.65
CA GLY A 65 -8.09 -13.71 -1.11
C GLY A 65 -9.00 -14.21 -2.23
N GLY A 66 -8.53 -15.24 -2.93
CA GLY A 66 -9.30 -15.87 -4.01
C GLY A 66 -9.20 -15.12 -5.34
N ALA A 67 -10.34 -14.93 -6.01
CA ALA A 67 -10.36 -14.31 -7.34
C ALA A 67 -10.32 -12.78 -7.23
N PHE A 68 -9.52 -12.14 -8.08
CA PHE A 68 -9.55 -10.69 -8.24
C PHE A 68 -10.84 -10.29 -8.97
N ILE A 69 -11.76 -9.62 -8.27
CA ILE A 69 -13.06 -9.19 -8.79
C ILE A 69 -13.01 -7.69 -9.09
N LEU A 70 -13.12 -7.31 -10.37
CA LEU A 70 -13.22 -5.91 -10.78
C LEU A 70 -14.43 -5.21 -10.15
N GLY A 71 -14.22 -3.99 -9.68
CA GLY A 71 -15.20 -3.19 -8.95
C GLY A 71 -15.44 -3.63 -7.49
N ALA A 72 -14.72 -4.64 -6.99
CA ALA A 72 -14.73 -4.95 -5.56
C ALA A 72 -14.16 -3.77 -4.77
N ARG A 73 -14.78 -3.49 -3.63
CA ARG A 73 -14.41 -2.38 -2.74
C ARG A 73 -14.31 -2.85 -1.30
N TYR A 74 -13.27 -2.41 -0.61
CA TYR A 74 -12.97 -2.81 0.76
C TYR A 74 -12.10 -1.74 1.42
N TYR A 75 -12.08 -1.73 2.76
CA TYR A 75 -11.16 -0.87 3.50
C TYR A 75 -9.82 -1.57 3.63
N GLN A 76 -8.74 -0.88 3.29
CA GLN A 76 -7.37 -1.30 3.58
C GLN A 76 -6.97 -0.84 4.97
N GLU A 77 -7.42 0.34 5.36
CA GLU A 77 -7.08 0.98 6.63
C GLU A 77 -8.32 1.53 7.32
N ILE A 78 -8.34 1.38 8.64
CA ILE A 78 -9.43 1.86 9.48
C ILE A 78 -8.81 2.43 10.76
N ALA A 79 -8.17 3.59 10.67
CA ALA A 79 -7.59 4.33 11.77
C ALA A 79 -8.18 5.76 11.84
N PRO A 80 -9.15 6.02 12.72
CA PRO A 80 -9.85 7.31 12.77
C PRO A 80 -8.88 8.50 12.85
N ASP A 81 -9.13 9.51 12.02
CA ASP A 81 -8.36 10.76 11.91
C ASP A 81 -6.88 10.59 11.48
N VAL A 82 -6.40 9.35 11.25
CA VAL A 82 -5.03 9.06 10.82
C VAL A 82 -5.03 8.52 9.40
N ALA A 83 -5.74 7.43 9.15
CA ALA A 83 -5.70 6.71 7.88
C ALA A 83 -7.00 5.93 7.64
N LEU A 84 -7.71 6.17 6.54
CA LEU A 84 -9.06 5.65 6.29
C LEU A 84 -9.25 5.21 4.83
N ASP A 85 -8.30 4.42 4.36
CA ASP A 85 -8.17 4.11 2.95
C ASP A 85 -9.09 2.99 2.50
N ARG A 86 -9.70 3.23 1.34
CA ARG A 86 -10.58 2.31 0.66
C ARG A 86 -10.05 2.04 -0.75
N ALA A 87 -9.80 0.77 -1.02
CA ALA A 87 -9.46 0.28 -2.35
C ALA A 87 -10.69 -0.02 -3.20
N GLU A 88 -10.53 0.16 -4.51
CA GLU A 88 -11.35 -0.38 -5.57
C GLU A 88 -10.47 -1.09 -6.60
N HIS A 89 -10.82 -2.32 -6.94
CA HIS A 89 -10.19 -3.03 -8.05
C HIS A 89 -10.64 -2.44 -9.40
N THR A 90 -9.76 -1.75 -10.11
CA THR A 90 -10.12 -1.02 -11.35
C THR A 90 -9.55 -1.63 -12.62
N GLY A 91 -8.50 -2.45 -12.52
CA GLY A 91 -7.87 -3.10 -13.67
C GLY A 91 -7.26 -4.45 -13.35
N SER A 92 -7.13 -5.31 -14.35
CA SER A 92 -6.58 -6.66 -14.21
C SER A 92 -5.96 -7.14 -15.53
N ASP A 93 -5.03 -8.08 -15.44
CA ASP A 93 -4.33 -8.68 -16.59
C ASP A 93 -3.56 -7.62 -17.39
N LEU A 94 -2.80 -6.79 -16.67
CA LEU A 94 -2.02 -5.69 -17.21
C LEU A 94 -0.54 -6.08 -17.29
N ASP A 95 0.12 -5.54 -18.30
CA ASP A 95 1.59 -5.51 -18.40
C ASP A 95 2.07 -4.14 -17.88
N PHE A 96 3.09 -4.14 -17.03
CA PHE A 96 3.61 -2.92 -16.40
C PHE A 96 5.14 -2.95 -16.31
N SER A 97 5.77 -1.85 -16.69
CA SER A 97 7.23 -1.72 -16.77
C SER A 97 7.71 -0.62 -15.83
N VAL A 98 8.67 -0.95 -14.97
CA VAL A 98 9.31 -0.04 -14.01
C VAL A 98 10.83 -0.30 -14.01
N PRO A 99 11.65 0.53 -13.36
CA PRO A 99 13.10 0.33 -13.36
C PRO A 99 13.56 -1.04 -12.80
N ALA A 100 12.78 -1.65 -11.90
CA ALA A 100 13.05 -3.00 -11.39
C ALA A 100 12.80 -4.12 -12.41
N GLY A 101 12.04 -3.87 -13.47
CA GLY A 101 11.78 -4.84 -14.54
C GLY A 101 10.43 -4.68 -15.25
N ASP A 102 10.18 -5.61 -16.15
CA ASP A 102 8.90 -5.77 -16.85
C ASP A 102 8.08 -6.88 -16.18
N TYR A 103 6.83 -6.58 -15.84
CA TYR A 103 5.92 -7.49 -15.17
C TYR A 103 4.64 -7.67 -15.98
N SER A 104 4.03 -8.84 -15.84
CA SER A 104 2.74 -9.18 -16.44
C SER A 104 1.79 -9.75 -15.40
N SER A 105 0.52 -9.87 -15.76
CA SER A 105 -0.54 -10.28 -14.82
C SER A 105 -0.65 -9.33 -13.61
N CYS A 106 -0.45 -8.04 -13.84
CA CYS A 106 -0.61 -7.01 -12.83
C CYS A 106 -2.08 -6.61 -12.70
N VAL A 107 -2.42 -6.05 -11.54
CA VAL A 107 -3.73 -5.51 -11.23
C VAL A 107 -3.60 -4.04 -10.85
N GLU A 108 -4.64 -3.27 -11.15
CA GLU A 108 -4.76 -1.86 -10.79
C GLU A 108 -5.78 -1.73 -9.67
N ILE A 109 -5.39 -0.98 -8.64
CA ILE A 109 -6.22 -0.65 -7.49
C ILE A 109 -6.24 0.88 -7.37
N THR A 110 -7.44 1.46 -7.35
CA THR A 110 -7.62 2.87 -7.01
C THR A 110 -7.98 2.99 -5.55
N GLU A 111 -7.22 3.78 -4.81
CA GLU A 111 -7.42 4.06 -3.40
C GLU A 111 -8.06 5.44 -3.22
N THR A 112 -8.90 5.56 -2.19
CA THR A 112 -9.60 6.80 -1.84
C THR A 112 -9.70 6.87 -0.33
N THR A 113 -9.65 8.09 0.21
CA THR A 113 -9.82 8.31 1.65
C THR A 113 -11.03 9.19 1.93
N SER A 114 -11.59 9.05 3.13
CA SER A 114 -12.64 9.96 3.62
C SER A 114 -12.08 11.20 4.33
N LEU A 115 -10.78 11.18 4.65
CA LEU A 115 -10.07 12.30 5.30
C LEU A 115 -9.83 13.43 4.31
N GLU A 116 -9.50 13.08 3.06
CA GLU A 116 -9.18 14.02 1.99
C GLU A 116 -10.14 13.84 0.81
N LYS A 117 -11.02 14.84 0.62
CA LYS A 117 -12.05 14.74 -0.40
C LYS A 117 -11.44 14.92 -1.77
N HIS A 118 -11.77 13.99 -2.68
CA HIS A 118 -11.34 13.99 -4.07
C HIS A 118 -9.87 13.60 -4.28
N GLU A 119 -9.20 13.15 -3.21
CA GLU A 119 -7.95 12.38 -3.29
C GLU A 119 -8.26 11.02 -3.91
N GLU A 120 -7.53 10.66 -4.95
CA GLU A 120 -7.49 9.29 -5.47
C GLU A 120 -6.02 8.94 -5.72
N SER A 121 -5.61 7.75 -5.31
CA SER A 121 -4.29 7.18 -5.56
C SER A 121 -4.42 5.96 -6.47
N ILE A 122 -3.49 5.77 -7.41
CA ILE A 122 -3.46 4.61 -8.31
C ILE A 122 -2.26 3.73 -7.98
N LYS A 123 -2.54 2.46 -7.67
CA LYS A 123 -1.51 1.47 -7.36
C LYS A 123 -1.56 0.30 -8.34
N TYR A 124 -0.38 -0.19 -8.72
CA TYR A 124 -0.24 -1.45 -9.46
C TYR A 124 0.43 -2.50 -8.59
N TYR A 125 -0.20 -3.68 -8.52
CA TYR A 125 0.35 -4.85 -7.88
C TYR A 125 0.59 -5.95 -8.90
N CYS A 126 1.77 -6.57 -8.88
CA CYS A 126 2.13 -7.66 -9.79
C CYS A 126 2.39 -8.96 -9.02
N HIS A 127 1.97 -10.08 -9.63
CA HIS A 127 2.09 -11.40 -9.01
C HIS A 127 3.55 -11.76 -8.69
N GLY A 128 3.80 -12.24 -7.48
CA GLY A 128 5.14 -12.64 -7.01
C GLY A 128 6.06 -11.47 -6.63
N VAL A 129 5.60 -10.23 -6.75
CA VAL A 129 6.36 -9.02 -6.41
C VAL A 129 5.65 -8.21 -5.33
N GLY A 130 4.36 -7.93 -5.51
CA GLY A 130 3.61 -6.99 -4.67
C GLY A 130 3.44 -5.64 -5.37
N LEU A 131 3.50 -4.56 -4.60
CA LEU A 131 3.39 -3.19 -5.12
C LEU A 131 4.57 -2.89 -6.06
N VAL A 132 4.28 -2.43 -7.27
CA VAL A 132 5.30 -2.02 -8.26
C VAL A 132 5.21 -0.55 -8.63
N PHE A 133 4.07 0.09 -8.33
CA PHE A 133 3.80 1.48 -8.65
C PHE A 133 2.77 2.03 -7.68
N ASP A 134 3.01 3.25 -7.23
CA ASP A 134 2.17 4.01 -6.31
C ASP A 134 2.17 5.47 -6.75
N ASP A 135 1.13 5.92 -7.44
CA ASP A 135 0.97 7.24 -8.05
C ASP A 135 2.09 7.73 -8.97
N ASP A 136 3.17 8.30 -8.45
CA ASP A 136 4.35 8.72 -9.21
C ASP A 136 5.64 8.02 -8.76
N LEU A 137 5.51 7.08 -7.82
CA LEU A 137 6.59 6.22 -7.35
C LEU A 137 6.63 4.91 -8.14
N GLU A 138 7.81 4.58 -8.66
CA GLU A 138 8.07 3.34 -9.39
C GLU A 138 9.01 2.43 -8.60
N LEU A 139 8.74 1.13 -8.58
CA LEU A 139 9.64 0.16 -7.95
C LEU A 139 10.99 0.12 -8.68
N VAL A 140 12.06 0.45 -7.96
CA VAL A 140 13.42 0.49 -8.52
C VAL A 140 14.22 -0.77 -8.17
N LEU A 141 14.10 -1.28 -6.95
CA LEU A 141 14.88 -2.42 -6.45
C LEU A 141 14.07 -3.25 -5.43
N ILE A 142 14.37 -4.54 -5.36
CA ILE A 142 13.86 -5.48 -4.34
C ILE A 142 15.06 -6.00 -3.55
N PHE A 143 14.98 -5.98 -2.22
CA PHE A 143 15.99 -6.55 -1.34
C PHE A 143 15.59 -7.98 -0.94
N GLU A 144 16.55 -8.91 -0.96
CA GLU A 144 16.39 -10.30 -0.48
C GLU A 144 16.70 -10.45 1.01
#